data_AF-A0A969C4M7-F1
#
_entry.id   AF-A0A969C4M7-F1
#
_cell.length_a   1.000
_cell.length_b   1.000
_cell.length_c   1.000
_cell.angle_alpha   90.00
_cell.angle_beta   90.00
_cell.angle_gamma   90.00
#
_symmetry.space_group_name_H-M   'P 1'
#
loop_
_entity.id
_entity.type
_entity.pdbx_description
1 polymer ?
#
loop_
_entity_poly.entity_id
_entity_poly.type
_entity_poly.pdbx_seq_one_letter_code
_entity_poly.pdbx_strand_id
1 'polypeptide(L)' 'MISSRTKGEKSQIVSLMPKAGQSSQEVAANLQAKNIIISPRGERLRIAPHIFNNEKDIERLIEEMP' A
#
# COMPACT_ATOMS: atom_id res chain seq x y z
N MET A 1 -8.35 -1.99 4.84
CA MET A 1 -7.70 -2.99 3.97
C MET A 1 -8.76 -3.81 3.26
N ILE A 2 -8.56 -4.15 1.97
CA ILE A 2 -9.61 -4.78 1.13
C ILE A 2 -9.26 -6.22 0.70
N SER A 3 -7.99 -6.64 0.76
CA SER A 3 -7.62 -8.01 0.38
C SER A 3 -8.19 -9.06 1.34
N SER A 4 -8.66 -10.20 0.81
CA SER A 4 -9.20 -11.31 1.61
C SER A 4 -8.21 -11.80 2.66
N ARG A 5 -8.74 -12.19 3.83
CA ARG A 5 -7.99 -12.80 4.92
C ARG A 5 -8.36 -14.27 5.17
N THR A 6 -9.32 -14.80 4.42
CA THR A 6 -9.77 -16.19 4.48
C THR A 6 -8.62 -17.15 4.14
N LYS A 7 -8.64 -18.34 4.75
CA LYS A 7 -7.66 -19.40 4.45
C LYS A 7 -7.80 -19.81 2.98
N GLY A 8 -6.69 -19.81 2.24
CA GLY A 8 -6.65 -20.19 0.82
C GLY A 8 -6.84 -19.04 -0.17
N GLU A 9 -7.27 -17.85 0.27
CA GLU A 9 -7.51 -16.69 -0.62
C GLU A 9 -6.43 -15.60 -0.52
N LYS A 10 -5.39 -15.85 0.28
CA LYS A 10 -4.29 -14.90 0.49
C LYS A 10 -3.38 -14.88 -0.73
N SER A 11 -2.84 -13.70 -1.03
CA SER A 11 -1.79 -13.51 -2.02
C SER A 11 -0.73 -12.54 -1.49
N GLN A 12 0.34 -12.34 -2.26
CA GLN A 12 1.38 -11.35 -1.96
C GLN A 12 0.87 -9.90 -2.07
N ILE A 13 -0.24 -9.65 -2.77
CA ILE A 13 -0.70 -8.29 -3.05
C ILE A 13 -1.70 -7.82 -1.98
N VAL A 14 -1.38 -6.70 -1.35
CA VAL A 14 -2.23 -6.00 -0.39
C VAL A 14 -2.85 -4.79 -1.06
N SER A 15 -4.19 -4.72 -1.07
CA SER A 15 -4.94 -3.57 -1.57
C SER A 15 -5.53 -2.77 -0.43
N LEU A 16 -5.31 -1.45 -0.44
CA LEU A 16 -5.80 -0.50 0.54
C LEU A 16 -6.74 0.51 -0.11
N MET A 17 -7.73 0.97 0.66
CA MET A 17 -8.53 2.14 0.31
C MET A 17 -7.91 3.35 1.01
N PRO A 18 -7.67 4.47 0.31
CA PRO A 18 -7.42 5.76 0.95
C PRO A 18 -8.52 6.15 1.95
N LYS A 19 -8.21 7.05 2.89
CA LYS A 19 -9.23 7.60 3.80
C LYS A 19 -10.22 8.48 3.02
N ALA A 20 -11.41 8.69 3.60
CA ALA A 20 -12.42 9.54 2.99
C ALA A 20 -11.85 10.94 2.71
N GLY A 21 -12.07 11.44 1.49
CA GLY A 21 -11.53 12.72 1.03
C GLY A 21 -10.11 12.68 0.46
N GLN A 22 -9.47 11.51 0.39
CA GLN A 22 -8.17 11.32 -0.28
C GLN A 22 -8.33 10.49 -1.54
N SER A 23 -7.68 10.90 -2.63
CA SER A 23 -7.50 10.06 -3.82
C SER A 23 -6.32 9.11 -3.67
N SER A 24 -6.34 8.00 -4.40
CA SER A 24 -5.22 7.05 -4.41
C SER A 24 -3.94 7.68 -4.99
N GLN A 25 -4.10 8.64 -5.91
CA GLN A 25 -3.01 9.38 -6.54
C GLN A 25 -2.32 10.32 -5.56
N GLU A 26 -3.07 11.07 -4.74
CA GLU A 26 -2.51 11.96 -3.72
C GLU A 26 -1.72 11.17 -2.67
N VAL A 27 -2.28 10.05 -2.19
CA VAL A 27 -1.57 9.22 -1.20
C VAL A 27 -0.30 8.60 -1.81
N ALA A 28 -0.37 8.13 -3.06
CA ALA A 28 0.80 7.62 -3.75
C ALA A 28 1.88 8.70 -3.96
N ALA A 29 1.50 9.92 -4.34
CA ALA A 29 2.42 11.04 -4.51
C ALA A 29 3.10 11.44 -3.18
N ASN A 30 2.33 11.49 -2.09
CA ASN A 30 2.85 11.80 -0.75
C ASN A 30 3.86 10.76 -0.27
N LEU A 31 3.60 9.47 -0.49
CA LEU A 31 4.54 8.41 -0.16
C LEU A 31 5.76 8.42 -1.08
N GLN A 32 5.59 8.71 -2.37
CA GLN A 32 6.69 8.81 -3.32
C GLN A 32 7.66 9.94 -2.92
N ALA A 33 7.16 11.08 -2.44
CA ALA A 33 7.99 12.16 -1.91
C ALA A 33 8.86 11.73 -0.71
N LYS A 34 8.45 10.67 -0.01
CA LYS A 34 9.18 10.04 1.09
C LYS A 34 10.02 8.84 0.63
N ASN A 35 10.23 8.65 -0.68
CA ASN A 35 10.90 7.48 -1.26
C ASN A 35 10.20 6.14 -0.98
N ILE A 36 8.87 6.14 -0.87
CA ILE A 36 8.05 4.93 -0.74
C ILE A 36 7.19 4.82 -1.99
N ILE A 37 7.54 3.89 -2.89
CA ILE A 37 6.89 3.76 -4.19
C ILE A 37 5.74 2.76 -4.09
N ILE A 38 4.52 3.22 -4.30
CA ILE A 38 3.32 2.38 -4.39
C ILE A 38 2.53 2.70 -5.65
N SER A 39 1.81 1.72 -6.18
CA SER A 39 1.05 1.88 -7.41
C SER A 39 -0.43 2.18 -7.12
N PRO A 40 -0.95 3.36 -7.49
CA PRO A 40 -2.39 3.58 -7.54
C PRO A 40 -3.02 2.76 -8.68
N ARG A 41 -4.21 2.21 -8.43
CA ARG A 41 -5.01 1.40 -9.37
C ARG A 41 -6.49 1.72 -9.15
N GLY A 42 -7.01 2.64 -9.96
CA GLY A 42 -8.32 3.25 -9.72
C GLY A 42 -8.34 3.96 -8.37
N GLU A 43 -9.38 3.74 -7.57
CA GLU A 43 -9.52 4.32 -6.23
C GLU A 43 -8.65 3.67 -5.15
N ARG A 44 -7.81 2.69 -5.50
CA ARG A 44 -7.09 1.86 -4.53
C ARG A 44 -5.59 1.99 -4.66
N LEU A 45 -4.91 1.73 -3.55
CA LEU A 45 -3.47 1.56 -3.51
C LEU A 45 -3.15 0.06 -3.53
N ARG A 46 -2.25 -0.38 -4.43
CA ARG A 46 -1.72 -1.75 -4.43
C ARG A 46 -0.29 -1.75 -3.95
N ILE A 47 -0.04 -2.57 -2.94
CA ILE A 47 1.26 -2.83 -2.36
C ILE A 47 1.59 -4.30 -2.66
N ALA A 48 2.74 -4.53 -3.28
CA ALA A 48 3.25 -5.85 -3.58
C ALA A 48 4.69 -5.94 -3.06
N PRO A 49 4.89 -6.38 -1.81
CA PRO A 49 6.23 -6.59 -1.28
C PRO A 49 6.99 -7.58 -2.17
N HIS A 50 8.21 -7.22 -2.54
CA HIS A 50 9.10 -8.04 -3.36
C HIS A 50 10.29 -8.55 -2.54
N ILE A 51 11.13 -9.42 -3.12
CA ILE A 51 12.32 -9.98 -2.45
C ILE A 51 13.33 -8.92 -1.97
N PHE A 52 13.24 -7.68 -2.49
CA PHE A 52 14.09 -6.57 -2.09
C PHE A 52 13.55 -5.79 -0.89
N ASN A 53 12.31 -6.08 -0.45
CA ASN A 53 11.73 -5.47 0.72
C ASN A 53 12.03 -6.31 1.95
N ASN A 54 12.36 -5.65 3.06
CA ASN A 54 12.51 -6.24 4.37
C ASN A 54 11.48 -5.67 5.34
N GLU A 55 11.50 -6.17 6.58
CA GLU A 55 10.56 -5.75 7.63
C GLU A 55 10.60 -4.24 7.90
N LYS A 56 11.79 -3.62 7.87
CA LYS A 56 11.94 -2.16 8.08
C LYS A 56 11.27 -1.35 6.97
N ASP A 57 11.28 -1.84 5.74
CA ASP A 57 10.57 -1.17 4.63
C ASP A 57 9.05 -1.22 4.86
N ILE A 58 8.54 -2.33 5.39
CA ILE A 58 7.12 -2.50 5.71
C ILE A 58 6.72 -1.63 6.91
N GLU A 59 7.54 -1.59 7.96
CA GLU A 59 7.33 -0.72 9.13
C GLU A 59 7.29 0.75 8.69
N ARG A 60 8.27 1.18 7.91
CA ARG A 60 8.33 2.55 7.37
C ARG A 60 7.10 2.89 6.52
N LEU A 61 6.61 1.95 5.71
CA LEU A 61 5.36 2.15 4.98
C LEU A 61 4.18 2.35 5.93
N ILE A 62 4.07 1.56 7.00
CA ILE A 62 2.98 1.67 7.97
C ILE A 62 3.02 3.00 8.72
N GLU A 63 4.21 3.46 9.14
CA GLU A 63 4.40 4.72 9.85
C GLU A 63 4.07 5.95 8.99
N GLU A 64 4.38 5.91 7.71
CA GLU A 64 4.22 7.05 6.80
C GLU A 64 2.84 7.10 6.11
N MET A 65 2.00 6.08 6.32
CA MET A 65 0.64 6.04 5.82
C MET A 65 -0.25 7.07 6.55
N PRO A 66 -1.08 7.84 5.82
CA PRO A 66 -1.89 8.91 6.37
C PRO A 66 -3.07 8.44 7.21
#